data_AF-A0A3M8G1R8-F1
#
_entry.id   AF-A0A3M8G1R8-F1
#
_cell.length_a   1.000
_cell.length_b   1.000
_cell.length_c   1.000
_cell.angle_alpha   90.00
_cell.angle_beta   90.00
_cell.angle_gamma   90.00
#
_symmetry.space_group_name_H-M   'P 1'
#
loop_
_entity.id
_entity.type
_entity.pdbx_description
1 polymer ?
#
loop_
_entity_poly.entity_id
_entity_poly.type
_entity_poly.pdbx_seq_one_letter_code
_entity_poly.pdbx_strand_id
1 'polypeptide(L)'
;MIQNETPANQEGGNSQCPDCNKKSKEVDSTTEAVAHYYNGNGESVDLGPETVDALVNSEKFDEVHSKIVSGETELLDGDFSVDLTDDIFHVGRTNVNYFIRCVSGNCFVFYELFVNDGFWDPNFIAERKLGEKRGLKRYQPDGIGPRLEAPGGTPYYYKTQFIIFTFNNPGY
;
A
#
# COMPACT_ATOMS: atom_id res chain seq x y z
N MET A 1 -8.80 17.69 -62.83
CA MET A 1 -7.52 17.97 -62.15
C MET A 1 -7.82 18.85 -60.97
N ILE A 2 -7.78 18.32 -59.75
CA ILE A 2 -7.54 19.10 -58.53
C ILE A 2 -6.57 18.24 -57.71
N GLN A 3 -5.37 18.77 -57.51
CA GLN A 3 -4.30 18.18 -56.73
C GLN A 3 -4.43 18.58 -55.25
N ASN A 4 -3.87 17.72 -54.40
CA ASN A 4 -3.67 17.88 -52.96
C ASN A 4 -2.98 19.20 -52.60
N GLU A 5 -3.24 19.74 -51.40
CA GLU A 5 -2.30 19.72 -50.26
C GLU A 5 -2.83 20.45 -49.00
N THR A 6 -2.41 19.88 -47.87
CA THR A 6 -2.61 20.09 -46.43
C THR A 6 -2.69 21.53 -45.90
N PRO A 7 -3.45 21.77 -44.80
CA PRO A 7 -3.07 22.77 -43.80
C PRO A 7 -2.68 22.13 -42.45
N ALA A 8 -1.45 22.47 -42.06
CA ALA A 8 -0.91 22.76 -40.73
C ALA A 8 -1.46 22.04 -39.48
N ASN A 9 -0.53 21.33 -38.81
CA ASN A 9 -0.54 20.98 -37.39
C ASN A 9 -1.11 22.13 -36.53
N GLN A 10 -2.20 21.85 -35.81
CA GLN A 10 -2.49 22.53 -34.56
C GLN A 10 -1.92 21.70 -33.42
N GLU A 11 -1.05 22.35 -32.66
CA GLU A 11 -0.37 21.85 -31.48
C GLU A 11 -1.39 21.28 -30.48
N GLY A 12 -1.26 19.99 -30.20
CA GLY A 12 -1.96 19.34 -29.11
C GLY A 12 -1.51 19.97 -27.79
N GLY A 13 -2.41 20.71 -27.15
CA GLY A 13 -2.26 21.17 -25.78
C GLY A 13 -1.98 19.99 -24.87
N ASN A 14 -0.73 19.90 -24.47
CA ASN A 14 -0.19 18.95 -23.52
C ASN A 14 -0.81 19.23 -22.15
N SER A 15 -1.91 18.55 -21.82
CA SER A 15 -2.43 18.47 -20.45
C SER A 15 -1.54 17.54 -19.64
N GLN A 16 -0.29 17.93 -19.45
CA GLN A 16 0.58 17.32 -18.46
C GLN A 16 0.06 17.76 -17.10
N CYS A 17 -0.49 16.81 -16.34
CA CYS A 17 -0.73 16.98 -14.92
C CYS A 17 0.59 17.47 -14.27
N PRO A 18 0.62 18.68 -13.68
CA PRO A 18 1.86 19.35 -13.26
C PRO A 18 2.60 18.66 -12.11
N ASP A 19 2.02 17.58 -11.56
CA ASP A 19 2.55 16.84 -10.39
C ASP A 19 3.05 15.42 -10.72
N CYS A 20 2.99 14.96 -11.98
CA CYS A 20 3.42 13.61 -12.34
C CYS A 20 4.95 13.40 -12.39
N ASN A 21 5.74 14.46 -12.17
CA ASN A 21 7.21 14.42 -12.27
C ASN A 21 7.94 14.57 -10.92
N LYS A 22 7.22 14.77 -9.81
CA LYS A 22 7.86 14.67 -8.50
C LYS A 22 7.98 13.19 -8.16
N LYS A 23 9.18 12.62 -8.33
CA LYS A 23 9.46 11.27 -7.83
C LYS A 23 9.15 11.30 -6.34
N SER A 24 8.14 10.56 -5.97
CA SER A 24 7.70 10.45 -4.60
C SER A 24 8.78 9.79 -3.77
N LYS A 25 8.85 10.17 -2.49
CA LYS A 25 9.79 9.56 -1.57
C LYS A 25 9.37 8.11 -1.36
N GLU A 26 10.31 7.21 -1.57
CA GLU A 26 10.14 5.77 -1.38
C GLU A 26 10.86 5.34 -0.09
N VAL A 27 10.27 4.41 0.64
CA VAL A 27 10.82 3.76 1.84
C VAL A 27 10.67 2.26 1.65
N ASP A 28 11.76 1.50 1.76
CA ASP A 28 11.73 0.04 1.66
C ASP A 28 12.42 -0.66 2.82
N SER A 29 12.78 0.09 3.87
CA SER A 29 13.39 -0.48 5.07
C SER A 29 13.00 0.29 6.33
N THR A 30 13.10 -0.38 7.48
CA THR A 30 12.88 0.26 8.78
C THR A 30 13.81 1.46 9.01
N THR A 31 15.06 1.38 8.55
CA THR A 31 16.03 2.49 8.72
C THR A 31 15.58 3.72 7.95
N GLU A 32 15.10 3.53 6.72
CA GLU A 32 14.55 4.61 5.89
C GLU A 32 13.25 5.17 6.46
N ALA A 33 12.38 4.31 6.99
CA ALA A 33 11.14 4.73 7.64
C ALA A 33 11.42 5.63 8.86
N VAL A 34 12.34 5.21 9.72
CA VAL A 34 12.78 5.99 10.88
C VAL A 34 13.44 7.30 10.43
N ALA A 35 14.29 7.27 9.41
CA ALA A 35 14.92 8.48 8.89
C ALA A 35 13.88 9.47 8.34
N HIS A 36 12.85 8.98 7.65
CA HIS A 36 11.75 9.79 7.12
C HIS A 36 10.85 10.32 8.24
N TYR A 37 10.61 9.56 9.30
CA TYR A 37 9.89 10.04 10.48
C TYR A 37 10.53 11.30 11.09
N TYR A 38 11.87 11.36 11.18
CA TYR A 38 12.57 12.52 11.76
C TYR A 38 12.84 13.66 10.77
N ASN A 39 12.91 13.39 9.47
CA ASN A 39 13.39 14.38 8.47
C ASN A 39 12.43 14.63 7.30
N GLY A 40 11.33 13.87 7.22
CA GLY A 40 10.39 13.83 6.10
C GLY A 40 9.21 14.80 6.23
N ASN A 41 9.10 15.54 7.32
CA ASN A 41 8.05 16.54 7.56
C ASN A 41 6.62 16.00 7.42
N GLY A 42 6.40 14.70 7.67
CA GLY A 42 5.09 14.06 7.52
C GLY A 42 4.66 13.79 6.06
N GLU A 43 5.54 13.97 5.06
CA GLU A 43 5.20 13.69 3.66
C GLU A 43 4.89 12.19 3.46
N SER A 44 3.78 11.87 2.80
CA SER A 44 3.43 10.48 2.48
C SER A 44 4.44 9.86 1.53
N VAL A 45 4.76 8.59 1.75
CA VAL A 45 5.77 7.85 0.98
C VAL A 45 5.15 6.69 0.21
N ASP A 46 5.79 6.31 -0.88
CA ASP A 46 5.57 5.00 -1.49
C ASP A 46 6.37 3.94 -0.73
N LEU A 47 5.84 2.73 -0.67
CA LEU A 47 6.57 1.58 -0.12
C LEU A 47 7.27 0.84 -1.26
N GLY A 48 8.53 0.51 -1.05
CA GLY A 48 9.34 -0.15 -2.05
C GLY A 48 8.95 -1.61 -2.29
N PRO A 49 9.60 -2.25 -3.28
CA PRO A 49 9.25 -3.58 -3.74
C PRO A 49 9.40 -4.66 -2.67
N GLU A 50 10.39 -4.60 -1.77
CA GLU A 50 10.55 -5.61 -0.71
C GLU A 50 9.32 -5.66 0.19
N THR A 51 8.81 -4.49 0.55
CA THR A 51 7.62 -4.35 1.39
C THR A 51 6.34 -4.80 0.68
N VAL A 52 6.20 -4.48 -0.61
CA VAL A 52 5.06 -4.95 -1.43
C VAL A 52 5.10 -6.46 -1.58
N ASP A 53 6.28 -7.02 -1.87
CA ASP A 53 6.49 -8.45 -2.05
C ASP A 53 6.18 -9.23 -0.76
N ALA A 54 6.56 -8.72 0.41
CA ALA A 54 6.20 -9.33 1.69
C ALA A 54 4.68 -9.39 1.90
N LEU A 55 3.93 -8.36 1.50
CA LEU A 55 2.47 -8.34 1.60
C LEU A 55 1.83 -9.37 0.67
N VAL A 56 2.16 -9.31 -0.63
CA VAL A 56 1.48 -10.13 -1.65
C VAL A 56 1.85 -11.60 -1.59
N ASN A 57 3.01 -11.94 -1.02
CA ASN A 57 3.45 -13.32 -0.79
C ASN A 57 3.12 -13.85 0.62
N SER A 58 2.41 -13.07 1.45
CA SER A 58 2.00 -13.52 2.78
C SER A 58 0.95 -14.64 2.70
N GLU A 59 0.97 -15.55 3.68
CA GLU A 59 -0.01 -16.65 3.77
C GLU A 59 -1.46 -16.14 3.73
N LYS A 60 -1.73 -15.03 4.42
CA LYS A 60 -3.08 -14.47 4.47
C LYS A 60 -3.53 -13.89 3.13
N PHE A 61 -2.63 -13.22 2.41
CA PHE A 61 -2.93 -12.71 1.07
C PHE A 61 -3.21 -13.88 0.11
N ASP A 62 -2.36 -14.91 0.13
CA ASP A 62 -2.52 -16.11 -0.71
C ASP A 62 -3.83 -16.87 -0.40
N GLU A 63 -4.19 -17.00 0.87
CA GLU A 63 -5.47 -17.62 1.29
C GLU A 63 -6.67 -16.89 0.68
N VAL A 64 -6.70 -15.56 0.81
CA VAL A 64 -7.82 -14.73 0.29
C VAL A 64 -7.81 -14.73 -1.24
N HIS A 65 -6.64 -14.57 -1.85
CA HIS A 65 -6.49 -14.59 -3.30
C HIS A 65 -6.95 -15.92 -3.90
N SER A 66 -6.55 -17.04 -3.29
CA SER A 66 -6.95 -18.39 -3.71
C SER A 66 -8.47 -18.58 -3.68
N LYS A 67 -9.15 -18.10 -2.63
CA LYS A 67 -10.62 -18.15 -2.53
C LYS A 67 -11.33 -17.29 -3.57
N ILE A 68 -10.76 -16.13 -3.90
CA ILE A 68 -11.28 -15.27 -4.96
C ILE A 68 -11.15 -15.95 -6.32
N VAL A 69 -9.98 -16.49 -6.65
CA VAL A 69 -9.76 -17.10 -7.96
C VAL A 69 -10.48 -18.45 -8.13
N SER A 70 -10.78 -19.15 -7.02
CA SER A 70 -11.55 -20.41 -7.05
C SER A 70 -13.06 -20.21 -7.06
N GLY A 71 -13.55 -18.98 -6.83
CA GLY A 71 -14.99 -18.70 -6.74
C GLY A 71 -15.61 -19.03 -5.39
N GLU A 72 -14.81 -19.24 -4.34
CA GLU A 72 -15.28 -19.53 -2.98
C GLU A 72 -15.66 -18.28 -2.20
N THR A 73 -15.21 -17.09 -2.63
CA THR A 73 -15.62 -15.81 -2.02
C THR A 73 -17.04 -15.45 -2.44
N GLU A 74 -17.94 -15.15 -1.48
CA GLU A 74 -19.33 -14.77 -1.77
C GLU A 74 -19.51 -13.31 -2.21
N LEU A 75 -18.60 -12.43 -1.79
CA LEU A 75 -18.65 -10.99 -2.05
C LEU A 75 -17.73 -10.58 -3.20
N LEU A 76 -18.21 -9.66 -4.04
CA LEU A 76 -17.40 -9.09 -5.12
C LEU A 76 -16.51 -7.94 -4.64
N ASP A 77 -16.62 -7.53 -3.38
CA ASP A 77 -15.82 -6.51 -2.74
C ASP A 77 -15.66 -6.82 -1.25
N GLY A 78 -14.55 -6.39 -0.67
CA GLY A 78 -14.30 -6.56 0.76
C GLY A 78 -12.90 -6.12 1.16
N ASP A 79 -12.55 -6.42 2.41
CA ASP A 79 -11.27 -6.10 2.99
C ASP A 79 -10.72 -7.27 3.83
N PHE A 80 -9.41 -7.26 4.04
CA PHE A 80 -8.74 -8.12 4.99
C PHE A 80 -7.48 -7.44 5.52
N SER A 81 -7.04 -7.85 6.71
CA SER A 81 -5.74 -7.42 7.25
C SER A 81 -4.67 -8.50 7.06
N VAL A 82 -3.43 -8.07 6.86
CA VAL A 82 -2.23 -8.91 6.88
C VAL A 82 -1.31 -8.42 8.00
N ASP A 83 -0.74 -9.34 8.78
CA ASP A 83 0.24 -9.01 9.80
C ASP A 83 1.66 -9.23 9.25
N LEU A 84 2.38 -8.13 8.99
CA LEU A 84 3.77 -8.13 8.54
C LEU A 84 4.73 -7.75 9.66
N THR A 85 4.31 -7.78 10.93
CA THR A 85 5.13 -7.30 12.06
C THR A 85 6.51 -7.97 12.14
N ASP A 86 6.59 -9.26 11.80
CA ASP A 86 7.83 -10.01 11.83
C ASP A 86 8.62 -9.92 10.53
N ASP A 87 7.97 -9.64 9.40
CA ASP A 87 8.59 -9.53 8.07
C ASP A 87 9.05 -8.09 7.77
N ILE A 88 8.12 -7.14 7.84
CA ILE A 88 8.32 -5.72 7.56
C ILE A 88 7.91 -4.90 8.79
N PHE A 89 8.87 -4.78 9.70
CA PHE A 89 8.67 -4.16 11.01
C PHE A 89 8.04 -2.75 10.97
N HIS A 90 8.36 -1.94 9.95
CA HIS A 90 7.85 -0.58 9.86
C HIS A 90 6.39 -0.50 9.37
N VAL A 91 5.87 -1.57 8.75
CA VAL A 91 4.46 -1.66 8.35
C VAL A 91 3.62 -2.29 9.46
N GLY A 92 4.07 -3.42 10.02
CA GLY A 92 3.27 -4.13 11.03
C GLY A 92 1.99 -4.71 10.43
N ARG A 93 0.86 -4.57 11.13
CA ARG A 93 -0.44 -5.02 10.62
C ARG A 93 -1.04 -3.98 9.67
N THR A 94 -1.27 -4.39 8.43
CA THR A 94 -1.78 -3.55 7.35
C THR A 94 -3.11 -4.04 6.80
N ASN A 95 -3.84 -3.17 6.08
CA ASN A 95 -5.13 -3.47 5.47
C ASN A 95 -5.04 -3.50 3.95
N VAL A 96 -5.81 -4.41 3.36
CA VAL A 96 -5.98 -4.58 1.92
C VAL A 96 -7.47 -4.55 1.60
N ASN A 97 -7.88 -3.68 0.68
CA ASN A 97 -9.20 -3.75 0.07
C ASN A 97 -9.12 -4.53 -1.24
N TYR A 98 -10.20 -5.19 -1.63
CA TYR A 98 -10.33 -5.78 -2.95
C TYR A 98 -11.71 -5.51 -3.57
N PHE A 99 -11.75 -5.50 -4.90
CA PHE A 99 -13.00 -5.64 -5.64
C PHE A 99 -12.80 -6.46 -6.92
N ILE A 100 -13.85 -7.14 -7.35
CA ILE A 100 -13.86 -8.11 -8.45
C ILE A 100 -14.78 -7.58 -9.56
N ARG A 101 -14.30 -7.65 -10.80
CA ARG A 101 -15.09 -7.30 -11.98
C ARG A 101 -14.93 -8.37 -13.06
N CYS A 102 -16.03 -8.88 -13.58
CA CYS A 102 -16.02 -9.90 -14.63
C CYS A 102 -16.52 -9.35 -15.96
N VAL A 103 -15.77 -9.61 -17.04
CA VAL A 103 -16.07 -9.20 -18.41
C VAL A 103 -15.67 -10.31 -19.37
N SER A 104 -16.61 -10.76 -20.21
CA SER A 104 -16.34 -11.69 -21.31
C SER A 104 -15.61 -12.98 -20.89
N GLY A 105 -16.07 -13.61 -19.80
CA GLY A 105 -15.54 -14.90 -19.33
C GLY A 105 -14.26 -14.81 -18.48
N ASN A 106 -13.70 -13.61 -18.31
CA ASN A 106 -12.58 -13.35 -17.40
C ASN A 106 -13.05 -12.47 -16.26
N CYS A 107 -12.37 -12.57 -15.13
CA CYS A 107 -12.51 -11.70 -13.98
C CYS A 107 -11.18 -11.02 -13.66
N PHE A 108 -11.30 -9.83 -13.08
CA PHE A 108 -10.20 -9.01 -12.60
C PHE A 108 -10.43 -8.78 -11.12
N VAL A 109 -9.45 -9.09 -10.29
CA VAL A 109 -9.43 -8.64 -8.90
C VAL A 109 -8.45 -7.49 -8.78
N PHE A 110 -8.95 -6.37 -8.28
CA PHE A 110 -8.19 -5.16 -8.00
C PHE A 110 -7.96 -5.13 -6.51
N TYR A 111 -6.70 -4.95 -6.09
CA TYR A 111 -6.33 -4.78 -4.70
C TYR A 111 -5.82 -3.36 -4.46
N GLU A 112 -6.27 -2.78 -3.35
CA GLU A 112 -5.70 -1.56 -2.76
C GLU A 112 -4.88 -1.98 -1.54
N LEU A 113 -3.58 -1.76 -1.58
CA LEU A 113 -2.63 -2.17 -0.54
C LEU A 113 -2.37 -1.00 0.42
N PHE A 114 -2.08 -1.33 1.68
CA PHE A 114 -1.70 -0.36 2.73
C PHE A 114 -2.78 0.71 2.98
N VAL A 115 -4.05 0.29 2.96
CA VAL A 115 -5.20 1.19 3.06
C VAL A 115 -5.23 1.88 4.42
N ASN A 116 -5.17 3.22 4.40
CA ASN A 116 -5.14 4.08 5.59
C ASN A 116 -4.01 3.73 6.58
N ASP A 117 -2.89 3.24 6.05
CA ASP A 117 -1.75 2.80 6.85
C ASP A 117 -0.60 3.82 6.83
N GLY A 118 0.37 3.66 7.72
CA GLY A 118 1.48 4.59 7.86
C GLY A 118 2.45 4.22 8.97
N PHE A 119 3.47 5.06 9.12
CA PHE A 119 4.47 4.93 10.16
C PHE A 119 4.20 5.94 11.27
N TRP A 120 3.70 5.43 12.40
CA TRP A 120 3.21 6.27 13.51
C TRP A 120 4.27 6.58 14.56
N ASP A 121 5.12 5.60 14.90
CA ASP A 121 6.14 5.77 15.93
C ASP A 121 7.37 4.86 15.71
N PRO A 122 8.59 5.40 15.65
CA PRO A 122 9.82 4.61 15.59
C PRO A 122 10.14 3.86 16.90
N ASN A 123 9.56 4.25 18.04
CA ASN A 123 9.82 3.57 19.31
C ASN A 123 9.29 2.14 19.34
N PHE A 124 8.47 1.71 18.36
CA PHE A 124 8.04 0.32 18.21
C PHE A 124 9.23 -0.68 18.29
N ILE A 125 10.48 -0.27 17.96
CA ILE A 125 11.69 -1.11 18.09
C ILE A 125 12.03 -1.37 19.56
N ALA A 126 11.89 -0.33 20.39
CA ALA A 126 11.99 -0.44 21.84
C ALA A 126 10.77 -1.18 22.42
N GLU A 127 9.58 -1.03 21.84
CA GLU A 127 8.35 -1.72 22.24
C GLU A 127 8.41 -3.22 22.03
N ARG A 128 8.89 -3.70 20.87
CA ARG A 128 9.09 -5.14 20.64
C ARG A 128 10.15 -5.72 21.59
N LYS A 129 11.25 -4.99 21.84
CA LYS A 129 12.32 -5.48 22.75
C LYS A 129 11.97 -5.40 24.25
N LEU A 130 11.15 -4.45 24.69
CA LEU A 130 10.83 -4.23 26.11
C LEU A 130 9.40 -4.62 26.49
N GLY A 131 8.43 -4.41 25.60
CA GLY A 131 7.01 -4.73 25.77
C GLY A 131 6.76 -6.23 25.83
N GLU A 132 7.26 -7.02 24.86
CA GLU A 132 7.17 -8.48 24.90
C GLU A 132 7.98 -9.09 26.06
N LYS A 133 9.20 -8.56 26.33
CA LYS A 133 10.04 -9.08 27.42
C LYS A 133 9.54 -8.73 28.83
N ARG A 134 8.67 -7.72 29.00
CA ARG A 134 8.20 -7.26 30.33
C ARG A 134 6.68 -7.20 30.50
N GLY A 135 5.89 -7.60 29.51
CA GLY A 135 4.42 -7.68 29.59
C GLY A 135 3.72 -6.32 29.77
N LEU A 136 4.33 -5.23 29.30
CA LEU A 136 3.82 -3.87 29.51
C LEU A 136 2.86 -3.46 28.38
N LYS A 137 1.55 -3.59 28.59
CA LYS A 137 0.45 -3.29 27.64
C LYS A 137 0.39 -1.85 27.08
N ARG A 138 1.27 -0.96 27.54
CA ARG A 138 1.35 0.45 27.10
C ARG A 138 2.29 0.68 25.91
N TYR A 139 2.81 -0.40 25.33
CA TYR A 139 3.77 -0.42 24.22
C TYR A 139 3.21 -1.33 23.11
N GLN A 140 1.95 -1.11 22.77
CA GLN A 140 1.27 -1.79 21.68
C GLN A 140 1.25 -0.83 20.50
N PRO A 141 1.45 -1.32 19.26
CA PRO A 141 1.36 -0.47 18.09
C PRO A 141 -0.02 0.17 18.06
N ASP A 142 -0.06 1.49 18.16
CA ASP A 142 -1.27 2.29 18.04
C ASP A 142 -1.28 3.06 16.72
N GLY A 143 -2.48 3.35 16.25
CA GLY A 143 -2.67 4.24 15.11
C GLY A 143 -2.43 5.70 15.52
N ILE A 144 -2.78 6.62 14.63
CA ILE A 144 -2.62 8.06 14.85
C ILE A 144 -3.17 8.53 16.21
N GLY A 145 -2.32 9.16 17.02
CA GLY A 145 -2.70 9.76 18.29
C GLY A 145 -1.49 10.12 19.17
N PRO A 146 -1.68 10.95 20.21
CA PRO A 146 -0.59 11.48 21.04
C PRO A 146 -0.01 10.45 22.03
N ARG A 147 0.11 9.20 21.62
CA ARG A 147 0.59 8.10 22.43
C ARG A 147 1.90 7.63 21.81
N LEU A 148 2.97 7.76 22.59
CA LEU A 148 4.27 7.13 22.37
C LEU A 148 5.16 7.70 21.24
N GLU A 149 4.62 8.55 20.37
CA GLU A 149 5.40 9.29 19.35
C GLU A 149 6.73 9.83 19.91
N ALA A 150 7.84 9.39 19.31
CA ALA A 150 9.16 9.83 19.71
C ALA A 150 9.31 11.35 19.50
N PRO A 151 9.73 12.11 20.53
CA PRO A 151 9.87 13.55 20.42
C PRO A 151 10.84 13.91 19.28
N GLY A 152 10.41 14.83 18.42
CA GLY A 152 11.21 15.37 17.32
C GLY A 152 10.99 14.71 15.95
N GLY A 153 10.06 13.77 15.82
CA GLY A 153 9.63 13.28 14.51
C GLY A 153 8.16 13.59 14.19
N THR A 154 7.70 13.15 13.02
CA THR A 154 6.36 13.40 12.50
C THR A 154 5.83 12.12 11.86
N PRO A 155 4.71 11.57 12.35
CA PRO A 155 4.02 10.46 11.70
C PRO A 155 3.69 10.77 10.24
N TYR A 156 3.67 9.75 9.39
CA TYR A 156 3.33 9.91 7.99
C TYR A 156 2.59 8.68 7.45
N TYR A 157 1.78 8.91 6.43
CA TYR A 157 1.04 7.85 5.75
C TYR A 157 1.87 7.15 4.69
N TYR A 158 1.59 5.87 4.48
CA TYR A 158 1.91 5.20 3.24
C TYR A 158 0.90 5.61 2.18
N LYS A 159 1.36 5.76 0.94
CA LYS A 159 0.47 5.89 -0.19
C LYS A 159 -0.12 4.53 -0.52
N THR A 160 -1.42 4.49 -0.75
CA THR A 160 -2.10 3.30 -1.24
C THR A 160 -1.50 2.86 -2.57
N GLN A 161 -1.14 1.59 -2.66
CA GLN A 161 -0.63 0.99 -3.90
C GLN A 161 -1.69 0.07 -4.50
N PHE A 162 -1.64 -0.12 -5.82
CA PHE A 162 -2.66 -0.87 -6.55
C PHE A 162 -2.03 -2.00 -7.34
N ILE A 163 -2.60 -3.19 -7.22
CA ILE A 163 -2.23 -4.35 -8.04
C ILE A 163 -3.48 -5.01 -8.60
N ILE A 164 -3.35 -5.64 -9.76
CA ILE A 164 -4.47 -6.27 -10.48
C ILE A 164 -4.05 -7.67 -10.89
N PHE A 165 -4.91 -8.64 -10.60
CA PHE A 165 -4.78 -10.00 -11.11
C PHE A 165 -5.96 -10.33 -12.03
N THR A 166 -5.69 -11.14 -13.05
CA THR A 166 -6.69 -11.61 -14.01
C THR A 166 -6.82 -13.13 -13.88
N PHE A 167 -8.06 -13.64 -13.88
CA PHE A 167 -8.37 -15.06 -13.77
C PHE A 167 -9.62 -15.42 -14.59
N ASN A 168 -9.81 -16.70 -14.89
CA ASN A 168 -11.04 -17.17 -15.56
C ASN A 168 -12.24 -16.98 -14.64
N ASN A 169 -13.41 -16.61 -15.16
CA ASN A 169 -14.61 -16.47 -14.33
C ASN A 169 -14.99 -17.83 -13.69
N PRO A 170 -14.91 -17.98 -12.35
CA PRO A 170 -15.24 -19.23 -11.67
C PRO A 170 -16.75 -19.41 -11.42
N GLY A 171 -17.58 -18.39 -11.72
CA GLY A 171 -19.03 -18.41 -11.50
C GLY A 171 -19.62 -17.12 -10.92
N TYR A 172 -18.87 -16.01 -10.93
CA TYR A 172 -19.32 -14.66 -10.55
C TYR A 172 -20.24 -14.03 -11.59
#